data_AF-A0A948F590-F1
#
_entry.id   AF-A0A948F590-F1
#
_cell.length_a   1.000
_cell.length_b   1.000
_cell.length_c   1.000
_cell.angle_alpha   90.00
_cell.angle_beta   90.00
_cell.angle_gamma   90.00
#
_symmetry.space_group_name_H-M   'P 1'
#
loop_
_entity.id
_entity.type
_entity.pdbx_description
1 polymer ?
#
loop_
_entity_poly.entity_id
_entity_poly.type
_entity_poly.pdbx_seq_one_letter_code
_entity_poly.pdbx_strand_id
1 'polypeptide(L)'
;MHPTIEVIQRGNLKRIPEVKTGYTVEVSQKVTEGSKERIQKFQGLVIKVSHGAGVEKTFTVRKIVEGIGVEKVFPFHSPNITKIHVVKKAQVRRQKLYYMRERFGKSARLSEKHVTDEDRAAEEAKMEAFYAEAVKAEEKRLAEEAKKEQGVGEVSEPPAAETPEDETPEEEKTVAAPEEIVEKADKEEKAEEEKAEEEKKEE
;
A
#
# COMPACT_ATOMS: atom_id res chain seq x y z
N MET A 1 -4.63 -11.01 -25.96
CA MET A 1 -4.41 -9.67 -25.37
C MET A 1 -3.74 -8.80 -26.41
N HIS A 2 -3.99 -7.49 -26.43
CA HIS A 2 -3.25 -6.58 -27.31
C HIS A 2 -1.86 -6.31 -26.71
N PRO A 3 -0.76 -6.35 -27.48
CA PRO A 3 0.61 -6.27 -26.95
C PRO A 3 0.89 -5.01 -26.14
N THR A 4 0.24 -3.89 -26.47
CA THR A 4 0.34 -2.62 -25.72
C THR A 4 -0.17 -2.73 -24.28
N ILE A 5 -1.25 -3.49 -24.06
CA ILE A 5 -1.85 -3.66 -22.73
C ILE A 5 -0.90 -4.45 -21.82
N GLU A 6 -0.18 -5.43 -22.37
CA GLU A 6 0.78 -6.23 -21.61
C GLU A 6 1.99 -5.41 -21.13
N VAL A 7 2.41 -4.40 -21.89
CA VAL A 7 3.47 -3.47 -21.48
C VAL A 7 3.02 -2.63 -20.28
N ILE A 8 1.80 -2.12 -20.32
CA ILE A 8 1.21 -1.31 -19.24
C ILE A 8 0.98 -2.18 -17.98
N GLN A 9 0.50 -3.41 -18.16
CA GLN A 9 0.28 -4.32 -17.04
C GLN A 9 1.58 -4.70 -16.33
N ARG A 10 2.70 -4.83 -17.06
CA ARG A 10 4.00 -5.20 -16.48
C ARG A 10 4.47 -4.26 -15.37
N GLY A 11 4.28 -2.96 -15.52
CA GLY A 11 4.66 -1.98 -14.49
C GLY A 11 3.87 -2.12 -13.18
N ASN A 12 2.69 -2.74 -13.23
CA ASN A 12 1.79 -2.87 -12.09
C ASN A 12 1.86 -4.24 -11.40
N LEU A 13 2.72 -5.16 -11.86
CA LEU A 13 2.86 -6.50 -11.30
C LEU A 13 3.78 -6.49 -10.08
N LYS A 14 3.20 -6.64 -8.89
CA LYS A 14 3.94 -6.95 -7.65
C LYS A 14 4.24 -8.45 -7.51
N ARG A 15 5.41 -8.83 -7.01
CA ARG A 15 5.68 -10.23 -6.63
C ARG A 15 5.02 -10.52 -5.28
N ILE A 16 4.21 -11.58 -5.20
CA ILE A 16 3.35 -11.87 -4.05
C ILE A 16 3.49 -13.36 -3.73
N PRO A 17 3.37 -13.78 -2.46
CA PRO A 17 3.35 -15.19 -2.10
C PRO A 17 2.29 -15.98 -2.87
N GLU A 18 2.55 -17.28 -3.03
CA GLU A 18 1.65 -18.16 -3.75
C GLU A 18 0.40 -18.46 -2.90
N VAL A 19 -0.69 -17.77 -3.21
CA VAL A 19 -2.00 -18.00 -2.58
C VAL A 19 -2.83 -18.95 -3.43
N LYS A 20 -3.25 -20.07 -2.83
CA LYS A 20 -4.14 -21.07 -3.43
C LYS A 20 -5.46 -21.17 -2.69
N THR A 21 -6.47 -21.67 -3.38
CA THR A 21 -7.75 -22.03 -2.78
C THR A 21 -7.54 -23.05 -1.65
N GLY A 22 -8.24 -22.87 -0.53
CA GLY A 22 -8.08 -23.70 0.67
C GLY A 22 -7.00 -23.22 1.63
N TYR A 23 -6.25 -22.18 1.30
CA TYR A 23 -5.30 -21.58 2.24
C TYR A 23 -6.02 -20.61 3.17
N THR A 24 -5.52 -20.49 4.41
CA THR A 24 -5.92 -19.43 5.34
C THR A 24 -4.86 -18.35 5.28
N VAL A 25 -5.27 -17.14 4.91
CA VAL A 25 -4.38 -16.00 4.72
C VAL A 25 -4.77 -14.86 5.65
N GLU A 26 -3.76 -14.14 6.16
CA GLU A 26 -3.90 -12.83 6.80
C GLU A 26 -3.48 -11.76 5.79
N VAL A 27 -4.44 -10.94 5.37
CA VAL A 27 -4.21 -9.81 4.46
C VAL A 27 -4.14 -8.54 5.28
N SER A 28 -3.00 -7.84 5.24
CA SER A 28 -2.84 -6.51 5.82
C SER A 28 -3.16 -5.46 4.77
N GLN A 29 -4.28 -4.76 4.95
CA GLN A 29 -4.78 -3.74 4.04
C GLN A 29 -4.60 -2.35 4.68
N LYS A 30 -4.05 -1.41 3.92
CA LYS A 30 -4.10 0.01 4.25
C LYS A 30 -5.51 0.54 4.00
N VAL A 31 -6.11 1.12 5.03
CA VAL A 31 -7.42 1.76 4.98
C VAL A 31 -7.24 3.21 5.39
N THR A 32 -7.69 4.13 4.52
CA THR A 32 -7.65 5.57 4.74
C THR A 32 -9.06 6.04 5.06
N GLU A 33 -9.25 6.62 6.25
CA GLU A 33 -10.52 7.19 6.72
C GLU A 33 -10.28 8.69 6.94
N GLY A 34 -10.68 9.52 5.96
CA GLY A 34 -10.39 10.95 5.97
C GLY A 34 -8.89 11.22 5.90
N SER A 35 -8.34 11.86 6.94
CA SER A 35 -6.91 12.18 7.06
C SER A 35 -6.06 11.10 7.74
N LYS A 36 -6.67 10.05 8.31
CA LYS A 36 -5.95 9.01 9.07
C LYS A 36 -5.79 7.74 8.25
N GLU A 37 -4.59 7.18 8.27
CA GLU A 37 -4.29 5.86 7.69
C GLU A 37 -4.12 4.81 8.79
N ARG A 38 -4.71 3.63 8.60
CA ARG A 38 -4.49 2.47 9.47
C ARG A 38 -4.32 1.19 8.68
N ILE A 39 -3.63 0.22 9.28
CA ILE A 39 -3.49 -1.12 8.70
C ILE A 39 -4.55 -2.03 9.34
N GLN A 40 -5.53 -2.44 8.53
CA GLN A 40 -6.53 -3.42 8.91
C GLN A 40 -6.10 -4.81 8.49
N LYS A 41 -6.12 -5.76 9.43
CA LYS A 41 -5.83 -7.17 9.16
C LYS A 41 -7.13 -7.93 8.90
N PHE A 42 -7.16 -8.69 7.80
CA PHE A 42 -8.27 -9.57 7.46
C PHE A 42 -7.76 -11.01 7.30
N GLN A 43 -8.05 -11.85 8.29
CA GLN A 43 -7.66 -13.26 8.29
C GLN A 43 -8.84 -14.17 7.96
N GLY A 44 -8.70 -15.03 6.95
CA GLY A 44 -9.75 -15.97 6.61
C GLY A 44 -9.35 -17.01 5.56
N LEU A 45 -10.31 -17.85 5.18
CA LEU A 45 -10.14 -18.93 4.21
C LEU A 45 -10.27 -18.38 2.77
N VAL A 46 -9.32 -18.70 1.91
CA VAL A 46 -9.42 -18.43 0.47
C VAL A 46 -10.37 -19.42 -0.18
N ILE A 47 -11.54 -18.95 -0.59
CA ILE A 47 -12.58 -19.77 -1.22
C ILE A 47 -12.48 -19.81 -2.73
N LYS A 48 -11.85 -18.80 -3.33
CA LYS A 48 -11.73 -18.64 -4.79
C LYS A 48 -10.47 -17.87 -5.10
N VAL A 49 -9.73 -18.35 -6.10
CA VAL A 49 -8.74 -17.57 -6.83
C VAL A 49 -9.27 -17.41 -8.26
N SER A 50 -9.24 -16.20 -8.81
CA SER A 50 -9.71 -15.97 -10.17
C SER A 50 -8.74 -16.56 -11.19
N HIS A 51 -9.30 -16.98 -12.33
CA HIS A 51 -8.55 -17.50 -13.48
C HIS A 51 -7.88 -16.38 -14.30
N GLY A 52 -8.04 -15.12 -13.89
CA GLY A 52 -7.45 -13.97 -14.57
C GLY A 52 -5.92 -14.00 -14.52
N ALA A 53 -5.30 -13.47 -15.56
CA ALA A 53 -3.85 -13.30 -15.66
C ALA A 53 -3.46 -11.85 -15.34
N GLY A 54 -2.22 -11.69 -14.88
CA GLY A 54 -1.65 -10.37 -14.60
C GLY A 54 -2.38 -9.60 -13.51
N VAL A 55 -2.61 -8.31 -13.76
CA VAL A 55 -3.12 -7.33 -12.77
C VAL A 55 -4.56 -7.62 -12.33
N GLU A 56 -5.37 -8.26 -13.18
CA GLU A 56 -6.78 -8.58 -12.92
C GLU A 56 -6.96 -9.80 -12.00
N LYS A 57 -5.87 -10.46 -11.62
CA LYS A 57 -5.93 -11.61 -10.74
C LYS A 57 -6.42 -11.19 -9.35
N THR A 58 -7.44 -11.89 -8.85
CA THR A 58 -8.07 -11.62 -7.55
C THR A 58 -8.22 -12.92 -6.76
N PHE A 59 -8.37 -12.80 -5.45
CA PHE A 59 -8.72 -13.90 -4.56
C PHE A 59 -9.79 -13.47 -3.57
N THR A 60 -10.67 -14.39 -3.19
CA THR A 60 -11.77 -14.14 -2.27
C THR A 60 -11.50 -14.84 -0.95
N VAL A 61 -11.49 -14.05 0.13
CA VAL A 61 -11.26 -14.53 1.50
C VAL A 61 -12.58 -14.47 2.26
N ARG A 62 -12.93 -15.57 2.91
CA ARG A 62 -14.12 -15.71 3.76
C ARG A 62 -13.71 -15.83 5.23
N LYS A 63 -14.34 -15.03 6.08
CA LYS A 63 -14.20 -15.06 7.55
C LYS A 63 -15.60 -15.03 8.17
N ILE A 64 -15.80 -15.72 9.28
CA ILE A 64 -16.98 -15.51 10.12
C ILE A 64 -16.58 -14.54 11.22
N VAL A 65 -17.28 -13.41 11.32
CA VAL A 65 -17.07 -12.39 12.34
C VAL A 65 -18.39 -12.25 13.09
N GLU A 66 -18.38 -12.48 14.40
CA GLU A 66 -19.57 -12.31 15.25
C GLU A 66 -20.81 -13.07 14.73
N GLY A 67 -20.60 -14.28 14.18
CA GLY A 67 -21.66 -15.11 13.61
C GLY A 67 -22.08 -14.75 12.18
N ILE A 68 -21.59 -13.64 11.63
CA ILE A 68 -21.88 -13.20 10.26
C ILE A 68 -20.75 -13.60 9.32
N GLY A 69 -21.10 -14.24 8.19
CA GLY A 69 -20.14 -14.60 7.15
C GLY A 69 -19.75 -13.40 6.29
N VAL A 70 -18.53 -12.89 6.47
CA VAL A 70 -17.97 -11.79 5.69
C VAL A 70 -17.05 -12.33 4.60
N GLU A 71 -17.28 -11.90 3.36
CA GLU A 71 -16.41 -12.19 2.23
C GLU A 71 -15.80 -10.90 1.69
N LYS A 72 -14.48 -10.89 1.48
CA LYS A 72 -13.76 -9.80 0.83
C LYS A 72 -13.00 -10.33 -0.39
N VAL A 73 -13.07 -9.57 -1.48
CA VAL A 73 -12.31 -9.84 -2.71
C VAL A 73 -11.11 -8.91 -2.75
N PHE A 74 -9.92 -9.49 -2.89
CA PHE A 74 -8.66 -8.77 -2.93
C PHE A 74 -7.99 -8.96 -4.29
N PRO A 75 -7.59 -7.88 -4.99
CA PRO A 75 -6.67 -7.97 -6.12
C PRO A 75 -5.28 -8.33 -5.62
N PHE A 76 -4.58 -9.22 -6.32
CA PHE A 76 -3.22 -9.61 -5.95
C PHE A 76 -2.29 -8.40 -5.90
N HIS A 77 -2.30 -7.59 -6.95
CA HIS A 77 -1.31 -6.52 -7.15
C HIS A 77 -1.78 -5.13 -6.66
N SER A 78 -2.77 -5.08 -5.77
CA SER A 78 -3.31 -3.79 -5.29
C SER A 78 -2.25 -2.99 -4.50
N PRO A 79 -2.18 -1.65 -4.66
CA PRO A 79 -1.34 -0.79 -3.84
C PRO A 79 -1.77 -0.76 -2.37
N ASN A 80 -3.05 -0.99 -2.11
CA ASN A 80 -3.62 -0.91 -0.76
C ASN A 80 -3.28 -2.13 0.10
N ILE A 81 -2.68 -3.18 -0.48
CA ILE A 81 -2.28 -4.38 0.27
C ILE A 81 -0.80 -4.24 0.61
N THR A 82 -0.50 -4.18 1.91
CA THR A 82 0.87 -4.05 2.42
C THR A 82 1.58 -5.40 2.46
N LYS A 83 0.92 -6.41 3.03
CA LYS A 83 1.50 -7.75 3.20
C LYS A 83 0.40 -8.81 3.15
N ILE A 84 0.69 -9.91 2.49
CA ILE A 84 -0.13 -11.13 2.52
C ILE A 84 0.68 -12.18 3.25
N HIS A 85 0.10 -12.74 4.30
CA HIS A 85 0.72 -13.77 5.11
C HIS A 85 -0.09 -15.07 5.03
N VAL A 86 0.57 -16.19 4.74
CA VAL A 86 -0.09 -17.51 4.69
C VAL A 86 0.02 -18.16 6.07
N VAL A 87 -1.11 -18.28 6.75
CA VAL A 87 -1.19 -18.82 8.11
C VAL A 87 -1.31 -20.34 8.09
N LYS A 88 -2.17 -20.88 7.21
CA LYS A 88 -2.40 -22.33 7.10
C LYS A 88 -2.59 -22.74 5.65
N LYS A 89 -2.17 -23.97 5.31
CA LYS A 89 -2.40 -24.58 4.01
C LYS A 89 -3.35 -25.77 4.20
N ALA A 90 -4.57 -25.72 3.68
CA ALA A 90 -5.44 -26.88 3.64
C ALA A 90 -5.41 -27.54 2.26
N GLN A 91 -5.45 -28.88 2.24
CA GLN A 91 -5.55 -29.62 0.99
C GLN A 91 -7.02 -29.70 0.56
N VAL A 92 -7.32 -29.16 -0.61
CA VAL A 92 -8.68 -29.16 -1.17
C VAL A 92 -8.67 -29.75 -2.57
N ARG A 93 -9.76 -30.44 -2.93
CA ARG A 93 -9.91 -31.07 -4.25
C ARG A 93 -10.58 -30.15 -5.28
N ARG A 94 -11.30 -29.12 -4.82
CA ARG A 94 -12.06 -28.20 -5.67
C ARG A 94 -11.30 -26.87 -5.82
N GLN A 95 -11.32 -26.30 -7.02
CA GLN A 95 -10.72 -24.97 -7.28
C GLN A 95 -11.52 -23.81 -6.66
N LYS A 96 -12.83 -24.00 -6.43
CA LYS A 96 -13.75 -23.03 -5.82
C LYS A 96 -14.49 -23.70 -4.66
N LEU A 97 -14.44 -23.12 -3.47
CA LEU A 97 -15.02 -23.65 -2.24
C LEU A 97 -16.31 -22.93 -1.85
N TYR A 98 -17.20 -22.66 -2.82
CA TYR A 98 -18.47 -21.98 -2.56
C TYR A 98 -19.35 -22.73 -1.55
N TYR A 99 -19.21 -24.05 -1.46
CA TYR A 99 -19.88 -24.87 -0.45
C TYR A 99 -19.51 -24.49 1.00
N MET A 100 -18.42 -23.74 1.23
CA MET A 100 -18.07 -23.21 2.56
C MET A 100 -18.99 -22.07 3.02
N ARG A 101 -19.91 -21.61 2.15
CA ARG A 101 -20.95 -20.65 2.51
C ARG A 101 -22.06 -21.27 3.34
N GLU A 102 -22.42 -22.51 3.02
CA GLU A 102 -23.52 -23.26 3.64
C GLU A 102 -23.05 -24.14 4.80
N ARG A 103 -21.74 -24.38 4.92
CA ARG A 103 -21.18 -25.23 5.98
C ARG A 103 -20.79 -24.42 7.20
N PHE A 104 -21.18 -24.93 8.36
CA PHE A 104 -20.88 -24.34 9.67
C PHE A 104 -20.34 -25.38 10.65
N GLY A 105 -19.63 -24.91 11.68
CA GLY A 105 -19.10 -25.74 12.76
C GLY A 105 -18.14 -26.83 12.27
N LYS A 106 -18.35 -28.07 12.73
CA LYS A 106 -17.46 -29.21 12.42
C LYS A 106 -17.40 -29.52 10.93
N SER A 107 -18.48 -29.30 10.18
CA SER A 107 -18.58 -29.58 8.75
C SER A 107 -17.74 -28.65 7.87
N ALA A 108 -17.39 -27.47 8.41
CA ALA A 108 -16.56 -26.47 7.73
C ALA A 108 -15.06 -26.70 7.93
N ARG A 109 -14.66 -27.66 8.78
CA ARG A 109 -13.25 -27.99 8.98
C ARG A 109 -12.69 -28.67 7.74
N LEU A 110 -11.54 -28.18 7.28
CA LEU A 110 -10.77 -28.76 6.17
C LEU A 110 -9.57 -29.53 6.73
N SER A 111 -9.04 -30.48 5.95
CA SER A 111 -7.82 -31.21 6.30
C SER A 111 -6.61 -30.25 6.21
N GLU A 112 -6.06 -29.92 7.38
CA GLU A 112 -4.96 -28.97 7.52
C GLU A 112 -3.60 -29.64 7.31
N LYS A 113 -2.68 -28.97 6.61
CA LYS A 113 -1.24 -29.13 6.77
C LYS A 113 -0.74 -27.91 7.54
N HIS A 114 -0.16 -28.13 8.72
CA HIS A 114 0.50 -27.06 9.44
C HIS A 114 1.71 -26.59 8.63
N VAL A 115 1.77 -25.28 8.38
CA VAL A 115 2.96 -24.63 7.85
C VAL A 115 3.89 -24.49 9.04
N THR A 116 5.09 -25.05 8.97
CA THR A 116 6.09 -24.87 10.03
C THR A 116 6.65 -23.45 9.97
N ASP A 117 7.19 -22.96 11.08
CA ASP A 117 7.83 -21.64 11.11
C ASP A 117 9.02 -21.57 10.14
N GLU A 118 9.65 -22.70 9.86
CA GLU A 118 10.72 -22.84 8.85
C GLU A 118 10.20 -22.61 7.42
N ASP A 119 9.08 -23.23 7.04
CA ASP A 119 8.45 -23.04 5.73
C ASP A 119 8.04 -21.58 5.52
N ARG A 120 7.57 -20.94 6.60
CA ARG A 120 7.18 -19.52 6.63
C ARG A 120 8.41 -18.62 6.47
N ALA A 121 9.45 -18.83 7.27
CA ALA A 121 10.69 -18.05 7.20
C ALA A 121 11.35 -18.21 5.83
N ALA A 122 11.29 -19.39 5.22
CA ALA A 122 11.78 -19.62 3.88
C ALA A 122 10.97 -18.85 2.80
N GLU A 123 9.64 -18.77 2.91
CA GLU A 123 8.82 -17.97 1.99
C GLU A 123 9.04 -16.46 2.18
N GLU A 124 9.18 -16.00 3.41
CA GLU A 124 9.49 -14.59 3.72
C GLU A 124 10.90 -14.21 3.25
N ALA A 125 11.91 -15.04 3.51
CA ALA A 125 13.28 -14.81 3.02
C ALA A 125 13.39 -14.82 1.49
N LYS A 126 12.64 -15.70 0.80
CA LYS A 126 12.56 -15.70 -0.68
C LYS A 126 11.97 -14.41 -1.21
N MET A 127 10.99 -13.86 -0.51
CA MET A 127 10.34 -12.61 -0.86
C MET A 127 11.27 -11.42 -0.61
N GLU A 128 11.89 -11.34 0.57
CA GLU A 128 12.86 -10.30 0.92
C GLU A 128 14.09 -10.30 0.02
N ALA A 129 14.67 -11.48 -0.26
CA ALA A 129 15.79 -11.61 -1.19
C ALA A 129 15.43 -11.09 -2.58
N PHE A 130 14.22 -11.35 -3.05
CA PHE A 130 13.76 -10.82 -4.32
C PHE A 130 13.55 -9.31 -4.31
N TYR A 131 12.92 -8.77 -3.27
CA TYR A 131 12.76 -7.32 -3.17
C TYR A 131 14.12 -6.62 -3.08
N ALA A 132 15.08 -7.19 -2.37
CA ALA A 132 16.45 -6.70 -2.33
C ALA A 132 17.14 -6.79 -3.72
N GLU A 133 16.90 -7.85 -4.48
CA GLU A 133 17.40 -7.97 -5.86
C GLU A 133 16.76 -6.94 -6.79
N ALA A 134 15.46 -6.69 -6.66
CA ALA A 134 14.75 -5.69 -7.46
C ALA A 134 15.22 -4.26 -7.15
N VAL A 135 15.40 -3.91 -5.87
CA VAL A 135 15.94 -2.61 -5.46
C VAL A 135 17.37 -2.42 -5.98
N LYS A 136 18.23 -3.44 -5.85
CA LYS A 136 19.59 -3.40 -6.42
C LYS A 136 19.60 -3.25 -7.93
N ALA A 137 18.65 -3.87 -8.63
CA ALA A 137 18.51 -3.73 -10.07
C ALA A 137 18.04 -2.32 -10.46
N GLU A 138 17.12 -1.74 -9.70
CA GLU A 138 16.65 -0.37 -9.89
C GLU A 138 17.75 0.66 -9.61
N GLU A 139 18.48 0.53 -8.51
CA GLU A 139 19.65 1.36 -8.17
C GLU A 139 20.73 1.28 -9.26
N LYS A 140 21.00 0.10 -9.80
CA LYS A 140 21.94 -0.07 -10.93
C LYS A 140 21.46 0.62 -12.20
N ARG A 141 20.16 0.55 -12.52
CA ARG A 141 19.58 1.24 -13.69
C ARG A 141 19.67 2.76 -13.51
N LEU A 142 19.32 3.27 -12.34
CA LEU A 142 19.45 4.70 -12.03
C LEU A 142 20.91 5.17 -12.13
N ALA A 143 21.87 4.38 -11.64
CA ALA A 143 23.29 4.70 -11.71
C ALA A 143 23.85 4.64 -13.15
N GLU A 144 23.28 3.81 -14.02
CA GLU A 144 23.64 3.73 -15.44
C GLU A 144 23.02 4.88 -16.26
N GLU A 145 21.79 5.28 -15.93
CA GLU A 145 21.12 6.45 -16.49
C GLU A 145 21.82 7.75 -16.09
N ALA A 146 22.19 7.91 -14.81
CA ALA A 146 22.97 9.06 -14.34
C ALA A 146 24.36 9.17 -15.02
N LYS A 147 24.98 8.03 -15.37
CA LYS A 147 26.24 8.01 -16.15
C LYS A 147 26.04 8.35 -17.63
N LYS A 148 24.86 8.08 -18.20
CA LYS A 148 24.49 8.50 -19.56
C LYS A 148 24.21 9.99 -19.65
N GLU A 149 23.61 10.59 -18.61
CA GLU A 149 23.35 12.02 -18.56
C GLU A 149 24.63 12.86 -18.40
N GLN A 150 25.67 12.32 -17.76
CA GLN A 150 27.00 12.97 -17.69
C GLN A 150 27.83 12.86 -18.99
N GLY A 151 27.31 12.19 -20.03
CA GLY A 151 27.96 12.03 -21.34
C GLY A 151 27.54 13.05 -22.41
N VAL A 152 26.68 14.02 -22.08
CA VAL A 152 26.29 15.12 -22.98
C VAL A 152 26.58 16.44 -22.29
N GLY A 153 27.82 16.90 -22.41
CA GLY A 153 28.25 18.14 -21.80
C GLY A 153 29.56 18.66 -22.39
N GLU A 154 29.53 19.11 -23.64
CA GLU A 154 30.43 20.16 -24.13
C GLU A 154 29.90 20.78 -25.44
N VAL A 155 29.17 21.92 -25.35
CA VAL A 155 29.41 23.12 -26.20
C VAL A 155 28.90 24.39 -25.46
N SER A 156 29.87 25.27 -25.20
CA SER A 156 29.91 26.70 -24.80
C SER A 156 28.64 27.58 -24.63
N GLU A 157 28.63 28.34 -23.54
CA GLU A 157 28.09 29.71 -23.41
C GLU A 157 29.19 30.76 -23.77
N PRO A 158 28.90 32.07 -23.98
CA PRO A 158 27.86 32.75 -24.78
C PRO A 158 28.48 33.88 -25.66
N PRO A 159 27.68 34.69 -26.41
CA PRO A 159 27.91 36.13 -26.32
C PRO A 159 26.62 36.98 -26.19
N ALA A 160 26.87 38.24 -25.81
CA ALA A 160 25.97 39.24 -25.23
C ALA A 160 25.22 40.16 -26.23
N ALA A 161 24.33 40.99 -25.64
CA ALA A 161 23.66 42.22 -26.15
C ALA A 161 22.42 42.00 -27.05
N GLU A 162 21.27 42.70 -26.93
CA GLU A 162 20.92 44.05 -26.46
C GLU A 162 19.48 44.11 -25.88
N THR A 163 19.25 45.02 -24.93
CA THR A 163 17.94 45.61 -24.56
C THR A 163 17.85 47.04 -25.09
N PRO A 164 16.64 47.54 -25.42
CA PRO A 164 16.19 48.86 -24.96
C PRO A 164 14.84 48.70 -24.23
N GLU A 165 14.74 49.05 -22.95
CA GLU A 165 14.44 50.41 -22.44
C GLU A 165 13.02 50.89 -22.80
N ASP A 166 12.09 50.75 -21.84
CA ASP A 166 11.04 51.75 -21.59
C ASP A 166 10.91 51.92 -20.06
N GLU A 167 11.35 53.10 -19.61
CA GLU A 167 11.23 53.72 -18.28
C GLU A 167 9.78 54.25 -18.11
N THR A 168 9.11 54.44 -16.96
CA THR A 168 9.34 54.47 -15.50
C THR A 168 7.94 54.70 -14.85
N PRO A 169 7.77 55.17 -13.58
CA PRO A 169 7.75 54.44 -12.30
C PRO A 169 6.41 54.73 -11.53
N GLU A 170 6.06 54.21 -10.34
CA GLU A 170 6.62 54.48 -9.00
C GLU A 170 5.77 53.71 -7.94
N GLU A 171 6.45 53.14 -6.92
CA GLU A 171 6.08 53.04 -5.48
C GLU A 171 4.83 52.22 -5.02
N GLU A 172 4.84 51.36 -3.99
CA GLU A 172 5.59 51.30 -2.72
C GLU A 172 5.76 49.85 -2.16
N LYS A 173 6.84 49.67 -1.38
CA LYS A 173 6.99 48.89 -0.12
C LYS A 173 6.96 47.34 -0.15
N THR A 174 8.14 46.69 -0.13
CA THR A 174 8.90 46.17 1.05
C THR A 174 8.34 44.85 1.63
N VAL A 175 8.98 43.70 1.38
CA VAL A 175 10.10 43.05 2.13
C VAL A 175 9.62 42.05 3.19
N ALA A 176 10.12 40.82 3.03
CA ALA A 176 10.42 39.78 4.02
C ALA A 176 9.27 39.03 4.74
N ALA A 177 9.30 37.69 4.56
CA ALA A 177 8.90 36.72 5.56
C ALA A 177 9.73 36.92 6.86
N PRO A 178 9.22 36.59 8.06
CA PRO A 178 9.29 35.18 8.49
C PRO A 178 8.13 34.71 9.40
N GLU A 179 8.11 33.39 9.58
CA GLU A 179 7.57 32.59 10.69
C GLU A 179 7.17 33.37 11.96
N GLU A 180 5.88 33.39 12.32
CA GLU A 180 5.33 33.50 13.68
C GLU A 180 3.77 33.58 13.66
N ILE A 181 3.06 32.46 13.46
CA ILE A 181 1.60 32.38 13.76
C ILE A 181 1.24 31.05 14.47
N VAL A 182 2.20 30.40 15.14
CA VAL A 182 1.95 29.14 15.90
C VAL A 182 1.95 29.37 17.43
N GLU A 183 1.82 30.60 17.92
CA GLU A 183 1.90 30.82 19.39
C GLU A 183 0.81 31.73 19.99
N LYS A 184 -0.27 32.02 19.25
CA LYS A 184 -1.43 32.77 19.79
C LYS A 184 -2.79 32.10 19.67
N ALA A 185 -2.87 30.86 19.15
CA ALA A 185 -4.09 30.07 19.17
C ALA A 185 -4.15 29.10 20.37
N ASP A 186 -3.00 28.55 20.80
CA ASP A 186 -2.90 27.60 21.93
C ASP A 186 -3.13 28.22 23.32
N LYS A 187 -3.36 29.54 23.41
CA LYS A 187 -3.58 30.23 24.69
C LYS A 187 -5.04 30.61 24.97
N GLU A 188 -5.94 30.45 23.99
CA GLU A 188 -7.39 30.65 24.19
C GLU A 188 -8.13 29.32 24.43
N GLU A 189 -7.70 28.21 23.80
CA GLU A 189 -8.38 26.91 23.99
C GLU A 189 -8.12 26.29 25.37
N LYS A 190 -6.96 26.61 25.99
CA LYS A 190 -6.59 26.11 27.32
C LYS A 190 -7.27 26.82 28.49
N ALA A 191 -7.95 27.94 28.24
CA ALA A 191 -8.70 28.69 29.26
C ALA A 191 -10.20 28.32 29.31
N GLU A 192 -10.74 27.70 28.26
CA GLU A 192 -12.13 27.19 28.25
C GLU A 192 -12.26 25.79 28.84
N GLU A 193 -11.23 24.94 28.70
CA GLU A 193 -11.27 23.57 29.24
C GLU A 193 -11.17 23.54 30.78
N GLU A 194 -10.43 24.48 31.38
CA GLU A 194 -10.25 24.55 32.84
C GLU A 194 -11.49 25.11 33.56
N LYS A 195 -12.31 25.93 32.89
CA LYS A 195 -13.59 26.43 33.45
C LYS A 195 -14.73 25.39 33.35
N ALA A 196 -14.70 24.51 32.35
CA ALA A 196 -15.72 23.46 32.20
C ALA A 196 -15.53 22.29 33.18
N GLU A 197 -14.32 22.11 33.72
CA GLU A 197 -14.02 21.05 34.69
C GLU A 197 -14.33 21.47 36.14
N GLU A 198 -14.36 22.77 36.42
CA GLU A 198 -14.70 23.31 37.75
C GLU A 198 -16.23 23.32 37.99
N GLU A 199 -17.05 23.59 36.97
CA GLU A 199 -18.52 23.53 37.07
C GLU A 199 -19.09 22.10 37.22
N LYS A 200 -18.32 21.05 36.89
CA LYS A 200 -18.75 19.65 37.08
C LYS A 200 -18.38 19.04 38.43
N LYS A 201 -17.69 19.79 39.29
CA LYS A 201 -17.35 19.35 40.65
C LYS A 201 -18.25 19.93 41.75
N GLU A 202 -19.17 20.83 41.41
CA GLU A 202 -20.12 21.42 42.36
C GLU A 202 -21.60 21.01 42.16
N GLU A 203 -21.90 20.03 41.30
CA GLU A 203 -23.25 19.41 41.18
C GLU A 203 -23.31 17.96 41.69
#